data_AF-A0A5R9QIJ8-F1
#
_entry.id   AF-A0A5R9QIJ8-F1
#
_cell.length_a   1.000
_cell.length_b   1.000
_cell.length_c   1.000
_cell.angle_alpha   90.00
_cell.angle_beta   90.00
_cell.angle_gamma   90.00
#
_symmetry.space_group_name_H-M   'P 1'
#
loop_
_entity.id
_entity.type
_entity.pdbx_description
1 polymer ?
#
loop_
_entity_poly.entity_id
_entity_poly.type
_entity_poly.pdbx_seq_one_letter_code
_entity_poly.pdbx_strand_id
1 'polypeptide(L)'
;MSIVNEPTDDWITGSHPYNTALGTLASGTNVAARVPLGQVSATGKFVPWDPAAEDGSQVAVRLSLYPVEAGAGDAEAQMITGGSFNPDLVAWPAGTTSAQKLAAFAGTPIVLQKPV
;
A
#
# COMPACT_ATOMS: atom_id res chain seq x y z
N MET A 1 -15.21 14.53 32.43
CA MET A 1 -14.14 13.78 31.74
C MET A 1 -14.34 13.97 30.25
N SER A 2 -13.56 14.82 29.60
CA SER A 2 -13.43 14.78 28.15
C SER A 2 -12.82 13.42 27.84
N ILE A 3 -13.60 12.52 27.24
CA ILE A 3 -13.02 11.32 26.65
C ILE A 3 -12.02 11.82 25.61
N VAL A 4 -10.74 11.63 25.90
CA VAL A 4 -9.73 11.76 24.85
C VAL A 4 -10.07 10.63 23.91
N ASN A 5 -10.75 10.95 22.81
CA ASN A 5 -10.79 10.08 21.65
C ASN A 5 -9.36 10.08 21.11
N GLU A 6 -8.48 9.37 21.80
CA GLU A 6 -7.24 8.88 21.23
C GLU A 6 -7.73 8.18 19.96
N PRO A 7 -7.41 8.69 18.74
CA PRO A 7 -7.70 7.92 17.55
C PRO A 7 -6.93 6.63 17.78
N THR A 8 -7.64 5.58 18.20
CA THR A 8 -7.09 4.25 18.25
C THR A 8 -6.78 4.04 16.79
N ASP A 9 -5.51 4.15 16.40
CA ASP A 9 -5.08 3.99 15.02
C ASP A 9 -5.31 2.51 14.73
N ASP A 10 -6.58 2.16 14.43
CA ASP A 10 -7.10 0.88 13.96
C ASP A 10 -6.57 0.62 12.55
N TRP A 11 -5.31 0.96 12.33
CA TRP A 11 -4.57 0.78 11.13
C TRP A 11 -4.22 -0.69 10.96
N ILE A 12 -3.85 -1.35 12.05
CA ILE A 12 -3.55 -2.77 12.09
C ILE A 12 -4.72 -3.47 12.77
N THR A 13 -5.50 -4.21 11.97
CA THR A 13 -6.81 -4.75 12.37
C THR A 13 -6.80 -6.24 12.65
N GLY A 14 -5.63 -6.88 12.58
CA GLY A 14 -5.49 -8.32 12.74
C GLY A 14 -4.17 -8.73 13.36
N SER A 15 -4.04 -10.04 13.62
CA SER A 15 -2.89 -10.65 14.31
C SER A 15 -1.75 -11.05 13.37
N HIS A 16 -1.86 -10.74 12.07
CA HIS A 16 -0.86 -11.11 11.08
C HIS A 16 0.46 -10.38 11.35
N PRO A 17 1.62 -11.06 11.20
CA PRO A 17 2.90 -10.43 11.43
C PRO A 17 3.09 -9.27 10.46
N TYR A 18 3.36 -8.11 11.03
CA TYR A 18 3.69 -6.91 10.28
C TYR A 18 5.10 -7.05 9.71
N ASN A 19 5.19 -7.18 8.38
CA ASN A 19 6.45 -7.34 7.68
C ASN A 19 6.73 -6.09 6.85
N THR A 20 7.97 -5.62 6.90
CA THR A 20 8.46 -4.56 6.02
C THR A 20 9.71 -5.00 5.31
N ALA A 21 9.88 -4.52 4.08
CA ALA A 21 11.08 -4.70 3.29
C ALA A 21 11.40 -3.44 2.52
N LEU A 22 12.68 -3.24 2.22
CA LEU A 22 13.11 -2.19 1.31
C LEU A 22 12.64 -2.52 -0.11
N GLY A 23 12.15 -1.52 -0.83
CA GLY A 23 11.76 -1.61 -2.22
C GLY A 23 12.14 -0.35 -2.98
N THR A 24 12.44 -0.51 -4.26
CA THR A 24 12.85 0.58 -5.15
C THR A 24 11.64 1.15 -5.87
N LEU A 25 11.28 2.41 -5.58
CA LEU A 25 10.28 3.15 -6.35
C LEU A 25 10.86 3.62 -7.68
N ALA A 26 10.02 3.61 -8.71
CA ALA A 26 10.36 4.20 -9.99
C ALA A 26 10.52 5.72 -9.89
N SER A 27 11.56 6.26 -10.53
CA SER A 27 11.79 7.71 -10.68
C SER A 27 10.57 8.46 -11.21
N GLY A 28 10.34 9.67 -10.73
CA GLY A 28 9.21 10.53 -11.11
C GLY A 28 7.91 10.24 -10.37
N THR A 29 7.93 9.36 -9.37
CA THR A 29 6.73 8.97 -8.61
C THR A 29 6.77 9.52 -7.19
N ASN A 30 5.78 10.37 -6.88
CA ASN A 30 5.48 10.75 -5.50
C ASN A 30 4.42 9.83 -4.92
N VAL A 31 4.78 9.18 -3.82
CA VAL A 31 3.91 8.24 -3.13
C VAL A 31 3.72 8.73 -1.70
N ALA A 32 2.49 9.06 -1.34
CA ALA A 32 2.15 9.37 0.04
C ALA A 32 2.28 8.13 0.95
N ALA A 33 2.22 8.30 2.27
CA ALA A 33 2.12 7.14 3.17
C ALA A 33 0.81 6.37 2.94
N ARG A 34 0.81 5.07 3.22
CA ARG A 34 -0.37 4.17 3.17
C ARG A 34 -0.93 3.95 1.76
N VAL A 35 -0.13 4.16 0.71
CA VAL A 35 -0.52 3.97 -0.69
C VAL A 35 -0.20 2.53 -1.13
N PRO A 36 -1.14 1.82 -1.79
CA PRO A 36 -0.87 0.53 -2.41
C PRO A 36 0.09 0.69 -3.59
N LEU A 37 1.12 -0.16 -3.62
CA LEU A 37 2.17 -0.18 -4.62
C LEU A 37 2.10 -1.49 -5.41
N GLY A 38 2.03 -1.35 -6.73
CA GLY A 38 2.19 -2.44 -7.68
C GLY A 38 3.65 -2.62 -8.06
N GLN A 39 4.04 -3.84 -8.38
CA GLN A 39 5.37 -4.13 -8.92
C GLN A 39 5.30 -4.23 -10.45
N VAL A 40 6.08 -3.41 -11.15
CA VAL A 40 6.20 -3.48 -12.60
C VAL A 40 6.97 -4.75 -12.96
N SER A 41 6.34 -5.68 -13.67
CA SER A 41 6.95 -6.97 -14.01
C SER A 41 8.17 -6.83 -14.93
N ALA A 42 8.19 -5.79 -15.77
CA ALA A 42 9.28 -5.53 -16.71
C ALA A 42 10.57 -5.04 -16.04
N THR A 43 10.48 -4.28 -14.95
CA THR A 43 11.64 -3.63 -14.32
C THR A 43 11.87 -4.07 -12.87
N GLY A 44 10.89 -4.72 -12.25
CA GLY A 44 10.88 -5.05 -10.82
C GLY A 44 10.67 -3.84 -9.91
N LYS A 45 10.51 -2.63 -10.47
CA LYS A 45 10.32 -1.38 -9.71
C LYS A 45 8.90 -1.26 -9.19
N PHE A 46 8.74 -0.51 -8.10
CA PHE A 46 7.44 -0.25 -7.49
C PHE A 46 6.87 1.07 -8.01
N VAL A 47 5.60 1.03 -8.38
CA VAL A 47 4.80 2.17 -8.83
C VAL A 47 3.47 2.19 -8.07
N PRO A 48 2.72 3.30 -8.05
CA PRO A 48 1.40 3.35 -7.46
C PRO A 48 0.54 2.27 -8.13
N TRP A 49 -0.20 1.52 -7.32
CA TRP A 49 -1.09 0.50 -7.83
C TRP A 49 -2.10 1.11 -8.81
N ASP A 50 -2.17 0.54 -10.00
CA ASP A 50 -3.09 0.94 -11.04
C ASP A 50 -3.83 -0.30 -11.55
N PRO A 51 -5.13 -0.46 -11.22
CA PRO A 51 -5.91 -1.62 -11.64
C PRO A 51 -6.16 -1.68 -13.15
N ALA A 52 -5.92 -0.60 -13.90
CA ALA A 52 -6.06 -0.55 -15.36
C ALA A 52 -4.73 -0.80 -16.10
N ALA A 53 -3.60 -0.86 -15.38
CA ALA A 53 -2.30 -1.09 -15.99
C ALA A 53 -2.08 -2.57 -16.34
N GLU A 54 -1.46 -2.84 -17.49
CA GLU A 54 -1.12 -4.19 -17.93
C GLU A 54 0.35 -4.56 -17.63
N ASP A 55 1.10 -3.65 -17.00
CA ASP A 55 2.53 -3.76 -16.72
C ASP A 55 2.87 -4.58 -15.47
N GLY A 56 1.87 -5.20 -14.83
CA GLY A 56 2.00 -5.95 -13.57
C GLY A 56 1.67 -5.15 -12.32
N SER A 57 1.55 -3.81 -12.42
CA SER A 57 1.11 -2.94 -11.33
C SER A 57 -0.40 -3.04 -11.01
N GLN A 58 -1.14 -3.88 -11.73
CA GLN A 58 -2.53 -4.27 -11.46
C GLN A 58 -2.74 -5.00 -10.13
N VAL A 59 -1.70 -5.62 -9.58
CA VAL A 59 -1.73 -6.25 -8.25
C VAL A 59 -0.88 -5.41 -7.31
N ALA A 60 -1.47 -4.95 -6.22
CA ALA A 60 -0.77 -4.26 -5.16
C ALA A 60 0.03 -5.30 -4.35
N VAL A 61 1.35 -5.31 -4.52
CA VAL A 61 2.26 -6.26 -3.85
C VAL A 61 2.74 -5.70 -2.52
N ARG A 62 2.83 -4.38 -2.40
CA ARG A 62 3.36 -3.70 -1.22
C ARG A 62 2.51 -2.48 -0.84
N LEU A 63 2.70 -1.98 0.37
CA LEU A 63 2.13 -0.71 0.81
C LEU A 63 3.24 0.26 1.23
N SER A 64 3.12 1.54 0.91
CA SER A 64 4.07 2.55 1.40
C SER A 64 3.89 2.78 2.90
N LEU A 65 5.00 2.80 3.65
CA LEU A 65 4.99 3.13 5.07
C LEU A 65 5.08 4.64 5.31
N TYR A 66 5.98 5.29 4.56
CA TYR A 66 6.29 6.71 4.65
C TYR A 66 6.05 7.40 3.31
N PRO A 67 5.81 8.72 3.29
CA PRO A 67 5.79 9.47 2.05
C PRO A 67 7.18 9.45 1.43
N VAL A 68 7.28 9.00 0.18
CA VAL A 68 8.53 8.89 -0.56
C VAL A 68 8.38 9.62 -1.88
N GLU A 69 9.33 10.51 -2.13
CA GLU A 69 9.39 11.33 -3.33
C GLU A 69 10.53 10.79 -4.21
N ALA A 70 10.21 9.92 -5.16
CA ALA A 70 11.19 9.47 -6.15
C ALA A 70 11.32 10.58 -7.20
N GLY A 71 12.25 11.52 -6.98
CA GLY A 71 12.50 12.64 -7.88
C GLY A 71 13.13 12.22 -9.22
N ALA A 72 14.36 12.66 -9.49
CA ALA A 72 15.06 12.38 -10.75
C ALA A 72 15.67 10.96 -10.85
N GLY A 73 15.58 10.17 -9.78
CA GLY A 73 16.17 8.83 -9.69
C GLY A 73 15.28 7.86 -8.92
N ASP A 74 15.62 6.58 -9.03
CA ASP A 74 14.98 5.53 -8.25
C ASP A 74 15.21 5.77 -6.76
N ALA A 75 14.15 5.65 -5.95
CA ALA A 75 14.23 5.88 -4.51
C ALA A 75 13.96 4.59 -3.76
N GLU A 76 14.87 4.21 -2.87
CA GLU A 76 14.63 3.10 -1.95
C GLU A 76 13.76 3.57 -0.78
N ALA A 77 12.70 2.81 -0.51
CA ALA A 77 11.78 3.07 0.57
C ALA A 77 11.45 1.81 1.35
N GLN A 78 11.18 1.99 2.63
CA GLN A 78 10.61 0.94 3.44
C GLN A 78 9.12 0.79 3.10
N MET A 79 8.77 -0.42 2.68
CA MET A 79 7.43 -0.78 2.28
C MET A 79 6.94 -1.96 3.10
N ILE A 80 5.64 -2.00 3.35
CA ILE A 80 4.98 -3.12 4.00
C ILE A 80 4.81 -4.24 2.97
N THR A 81 5.22 -5.44 3.35
CA THR A 81 5.10 -6.66 2.53
C THR A 81 4.06 -7.64 3.07
N GLY A 82 3.57 -7.44 4.29
CA GLY A 82 2.57 -8.32 4.89
C GLY A 82 1.98 -7.75 6.18
N GLY A 83 0.73 -8.12 6.45
CA GLY A 83 -0.02 -7.68 7.63
C GLY A 83 -1.51 -7.52 7.35
N SER A 84 -2.29 -7.28 8.40
CA SER A 84 -3.71 -6.96 8.28
C SER A 84 -3.93 -5.47 8.45
N PHE A 85 -4.49 -4.82 7.43
CA PHE A 85 -4.70 -3.37 7.44
C PHE A 85 -6.14 -2.97 7.19
N ASN A 86 -6.50 -1.79 7.69
CA ASN A 86 -7.82 -1.22 7.49
C ASN A 86 -7.97 -0.63 6.08
N PRO A 87 -8.89 -1.13 5.24
CA PRO A 87 -9.10 -0.62 3.89
C PRO A 87 -9.60 0.83 3.86
N ASP A 88 -10.22 1.33 4.92
CA ASP A 88 -10.72 2.72 4.99
C ASP A 88 -9.59 3.74 5.22
N LEU A 89 -8.46 3.32 5.78
CA LEU A 89 -7.30 4.18 6.06
C LEU A 89 -6.22 4.11 4.96
N VAL A 90 -6.35 3.17 4.02
CA VAL A 90 -5.45 3.03 2.87
C VAL A 90 -5.70 4.17 1.88
N ALA A 91 -4.63 4.82 1.44
CA ALA A 91 -4.66 5.90 0.47
C ALA A 91 -4.83 5.33 -0.94
N TRP A 92 -6.07 4.99 -1.30
CA TRP A 92 -6.41 4.47 -2.61
C TRP A 92 -6.36 5.54 -3.69
N PRO A 93 -5.95 5.20 -4.93
CA PRO A 93 -6.08 6.10 -6.06
C PRO A 93 -7.56 6.44 -6.32
N ALA A 94 -7.80 7.67 -6.77
CA ALA A 94 -9.13 8.16 -7.08
C ALA A 94 -9.76 7.30 -8.20
N GLY A 95 -11.05 6.95 -8.06
CA GLY A 95 -11.78 6.13 -9.03
C GLY A 95 -11.74 4.61 -8.79
N THR A 96 -11.07 4.15 -7.72
CA THR A 96 -11.00 2.74 -7.36
C THR A 96 -12.31 2.21 -6.78
N THR A 97 -12.81 1.12 -7.36
CA THR A 97 -14.05 0.45 -6.92
C THR A 97 -13.78 -0.51 -5.75
N SER A 98 -14.81 -0.79 -4.94
CA SER A 98 -14.70 -1.72 -3.81
C SER A 98 -14.21 -3.11 -4.23
N ALA A 99 -14.64 -3.58 -5.40
CA ALA A 99 -14.19 -4.86 -5.96
C ALA A 99 -12.69 -4.85 -6.29
N GLN A 100 -12.19 -3.76 -6.90
CA GLN A 100 -10.76 -3.61 -7.17
C GLN A 100 -9.96 -3.52 -5.87
N LYS A 101 -10.47 -2.85 -4.84
CA LYS A 101 -9.82 -2.79 -3.52
C LYS A 101 -9.69 -4.18 -2.88
N LEU A 102 -10.73 -5.01 -2.97
CA LEU A 102 -10.69 -6.40 -2.50
C LEU A 102 -9.70 -7.24 -3.31
N ALA A 103 -9.66 -7.07 -4.62
CA ALA A 103 -8.76 -7.80 -5.50
C ALA A 103 -7.32 -7.26 -5.49
N ALA A 104 -7.08 -6.04 -5.01
CA ALA A 104 -5.80 -5.36 -5.09
C ALA A 104 -4.65 -6.19 -4.48
N PHE A 105 -4.90 -6.81 -3.32
CA PHE A 105 -3.89 -7.60 -2.59
C PHE A 105 -4.06 -9.11 -2.79
N ALA A 106 -4.84 -9.54 -3.77
CA ALA A 106 -5.08 -10.96 -4.04
C ALA A 106 -3.75 -11.66 -4.38
N GLY A 107 -3.39 -12.68 -3.59
CA GLY A 107 -2.14 -13.43 -3.75
C GLY A 107 -0.94 -12.89 -2.96
N THR A 108 -1.15 -11.85 -2.14
CA THR A 108 -0.09 -11.27 -1.29
C THR A 108 -0.31 -11.60 0.19
N PRO A 109 0.72 -11.43 1.06
CA PRO A 109 0.57 -11.60 2.50
C PRO A 109 -0.18 -10.42 3.16
N ILE A 110 -0.65 -9.45 2.38
CA ILE A 110 -1.38 -8.28 2.85
C ILE A 110 -2.87 -8.61 2.82
N VAL A 111 -3.52 -8.48 3.97
CA VAL A 111 -4.95 -8.74 4.14
C VAL A 111 -5.64 -7.44 4.51
N LEU A 112 -6.75 -7.14 3.84
CA LEU A 112 -7.60 -6.01 4.19
C LEU A 112 -8.72 -6.50 5.10
N GLN A 113 -8.76 -6.01 6.34
CA GLN A 113 -9.79 -6.36 7.31
C GLN A 113 -10.21 -5.09 8.05
N LYS A 114 -11.51 -4.91 8.28
CA LYS A 114 -12.00 -3.83 9.15
C LYS A 114 -11.79 -4.23 10.61
N PRO A 115 -11.47 -3.28 11.51
CA PRO A 115 -11.49 -3.57 12.95
C PRO A 115 -12.91 -4.02 13.33
N VAL A 116 -13.00 -5.07 14.15
CA VAL A 116 -14.26 -5.65 14.64
C VAL A 116 -14.55 -5.21 16.07
#